data_AF-A0A170VRY2-F1
#
_entry.id   AF-A0A170VRY2-F1
#
_cell.length_a   1.000
_cell.length_b   1.000
_cell.length_c   1.000
_cell.angle_alpha   90.00
_cell.angle_beta   90.00
_cell.angle_gamma   90.00
#
_symmetry.space_group_name_H-M   'P 1'
#
loop_
_entity.id
_entity.type
_entity.pdbx_description
1 polymer ?
#
loop_
_entity_poly.entity_id
_entity_poly.type
_entity_poly.pdbx_seq_one_letter_code
_entity_poly.pdbx_strand_id
1 'polypeptide(L)'
;MLCDAESGYICKFKLYGGNGEKLQNLVYDLLVGCENKCHHIYMDNYYNSVDLAEHSLSKKIRICGTKCKGKCRITFRLEKN
;
A
#
# COMPACT_ATOMS: atom_id res chain seq x y z
N MET A 1 -5.39 4.38 8.18
CA MET A 1 -5.71 5.80 7.86
C MET A 1 -4.81 6.22 6.71
N LEU A 2 -5.34 6.89 5.71
CA LEU A 2 -4.59 7.45 4.59
C LEU A 2 -4.56 8.97 4.74
N CYS A 3 -3.36 9.52 4.76
CA CYS A 3 -3.13 10.95 4.95
C CYS A 3 -2.27 11.50 3.83
N ASP A 4 -2.47 12.78 3.52
CA ASP A 4 -1.51 13.56 2.77
C ASP A 4 -0.24 13.79 3.61
N ALA A 5 0.92 13.59 2.99
CA ALA A 5 2.19 13.58 3.70
C ALA A 5 2.67 14.98 4.10
N GLU A 6 2.29 16.01 3.35
CA GLU A 6 2.76 17.39 3.57
C GLU A 6 1.82 18.14 4.51
N SER A 7 0.52 18.09 4.25
CA SER A 7 -0.50 18.80 5.04
C SER A 7 -0.96 18.02 6.29
N GLY A 8 -0.71 16.71 6.35
CA GLY A 8 -1.26 15.84 7.39
C GLY A 8 -2.77 15.62 7.28
N TYR A 9 -3.41 16.10 6.22
CA TYR A 9 -4.85 15.97 6.03
C TYR A 9 -5.26 14.49 5.90
N ILE A 10 -6.29 14.08 6.64
CA ILE A 10 -6.81 12.72 6.58
C ILE A 10 -7.70 12.59 5.34
N CYS A 11 -7.15 12.03 4.27
CA CYS A 11 -7.87 11.80 3.02
C CYS A 11 -8.95 10.72 3.19
N LYS A 12 -8.64 9.64 3.90
CA LYS A 12 -9.58 8.53 4.12
C LYS A 12 -9.21 7.73 5.36
N PHE A 13 -10.19 7.24 6.11
CA PHE A 13 -9.98 6.28 7.18
C PHE A 13 -11.01 5.16 7.10
N LYS A 14 -10.60 3.97 7.56
CA LYS A 14 -11.47 2.80 7.69
C LYS A 14 -11.01 2.03 8.93
N LEU A 15 -11.97 1.61 9.75
CA LEU A 15 -11.71 0.80 10.94
C LEU A 15 -11.61 -0.67 10.55
N TYR A 16 -10.68 -1.38 11.17
CA TYR A 16 -10.49 -2.82 10.98
C TYR A 16 -11.18 -3.57 12.11
N GLY A 17 -12.15 -4.43 11.77
CA GLY A 17 -13.00 -5.13 12.75
C GLY A 17 -12.49 -6.49 13.20
N GLY A 18 -11.42 -7.04 12.63
CA GLY A 18 -10.82 -8.33 13.03
C GLY A 18 -11.61 -9.60 12.66
N ASN A 19 -12.82 -9.49 12.10
CA ASN A 19 -13.70 -10.63 11.78
C ASN A 19 -13.34 -11.32 10.45
N GLY A 20 -12.14 -11.88 10.34
CA GLY A 20 -11.72 -12.66 9.17
C GLY A 20 -11.44 -11.82 7.90
N GLU A 21 -11.55 -10.49 7.99
CA GLU A 21 -11.15 -9.60 6.91
C GLU A 21 -9.63 -9.66 6.71
N LYS A 22 -9.22 -9.90 5.46
CA LYS A 22 -7.81 -9.80 5.07
C LYS A 22 -7.35 -8.35 5.18
N LEU A 23 -6.22 -8.13 5.84
CA LEU A 23 -5.61 -6.79 5.99
C LEU A 23 -5.39 -6.09 4.64
N GLN A 24 -5.07 -6.85 3.59
CA GLN A 24 -4.88 -6.34 2.24
C GLN A 24 -6.13 -5.63 1.70
N ASN A 25 -7.33 -6.14 2.01
CA ASN A 25 -8.60 -5.55 1.57
C ASN A 25 -8.78 -4.15 2.18
N LEU A 26 -8.43 -3.99 3.45
CA LEU A 26 -8.45 -2.69 4.11
C LEU A 26 -7.55 -1.67 3.38
N VAL A 27 -6.35 -2.10 2.98
CA VAL A 27 -5.43 -1.24 2.22
C VAL A 27 -6.03 -0.90 0.86
N TYR A 28 -6.56 -1.89 0.13
CA TYR A 28 -7.20 -1.63 -1.16
C TYR A 28 -8.35 -0.63 -1.06
N ASP A 29 -9.23 -0.77 -0.08
CA ASP A 29 -10.34 0.16 0.14
C ASP A 29 -9.86 1.59 0.43
N LEU A 30 -8.76 1.72 1.17
CA LEU A 30 -8.14 3.02 1.41
C LEU A 30 -7.63 3.64 0.11
N LEU A 31 -7.03 2.82 -0.76
CA LEU A 31 -6.43 3.24 -2.03
C LEU A 31 -7.43 3.46 -3.18
N VAL A 32 -8.69 3.02 -3.04
CA VAL A 32 -9.73 3.27 -4.05
C VAL A 32 -9.82 4.77 -4.36
N GLY A 33 -9.68 5.13 -5.63
CA GLY A 33 -9.71 6.53 -6.10
C GLY A 33 -8.35 7.24 -6.14
N CYS A 34 -7.28 6.59 -5.69
CA CYS A 34 -5.88 7.04 -5.87
C CYS A 34 -5.24 6.49 -7.16
N GLU A 35 -5.97 5.68 -7.92
CA GLU A 35 -5.52 5.02 -9.15
C GLU A 35 -5.20 6.04 -10.25
N ASN A 36 -4.20 5.74 -11.08
CA ASN A 36 -3.76 6.57 -12.21
C ASN A 36 -3.27 8.00 -11.89
N LYS A 37 -3.18 8.37 -10.61
CA LYS A 37 -2.70 9.70 -10.18
C LYS A 37 -1.20 9.74 -9.84
N CYS A 38 -0.46 8.67 -10.17
CA CYS A 38 0.98 8.54 -9.89
C CYS A 38 1.38 8.82 -8.42
N HIS A 39 0.48 8.56 -7.47
CA HIS A 39 0.78 8.76 -6.05
C HIS A 39 1.83 7.77 -5.56
N HIS A 40 2.76 8.28 -4.75
CA HIS A 40 3.71 7.49 -3.98
C HIS A 40 3.15 7.30 -2.57
N ILE A 41 2.96 6.05 -2.17
CA ILE A 41 2.33 5.70 -0.90
C ILE A 41 3.36 5.09 0.02
N TYR A 42 3.55 5.72 1.17
CA TYR A 42 4.46 5.25 2.20
C TYR A 42 3.67 4.46 3.25
N MET A 43 4.07 3.22 3.47
CA MET A 43 3.39 2.31 4.40
C MET A 43 4.39 1.69 5.37
N ASP A 44 3.92 1.45 6.59
CA ASP A 44 4.65 0.63 7.54
C ASP A 44 4.70 -0.84 7.06
N ASN A 45 5.70 -1.57 7.53
CA ASN A 45 5.93 -2.98 7.29
C ASN A 45 4.70 -3.86 7.59
N TYR A 46 3.89 -3.52 8.59
CA TYR A 46 2.71 -4.31 8.94
C TYR A 46 1.71 -4.43 7.78
N TYR A 47 1.54 -3.35 7.01
CA TYR A 47 0.58 -3.28 5.90
C TYR A 47 1.19 -3.70 4.56
N ASN A 48 2.50 -3.92 4.51
CA ASN A 48 3.21 -4.13 3.26
C ASN A 48 3.32 -5.63 2.92
N SER A 49 2.82 -6.08 1.75
CA SER A 49 3.08 -7.41 1.16
C SER A 49 3.64 -7.30 -0.27
N VAL A 50 4.27 -8.36 -0.80
CA VAL A 50 4.80 -8.35 -2.19
C VAL A 50 3.62 -8.34 -3.17
N ASP A 51 2.65 -9.23 -2.97
CA ASP A 51 1.42 -9.29 -3.78
C ASP A 51 0.66 -7.96 -3.83
N LEU A 52 0.63 -7.22 -2.71
CA LEU A 52 0.01 -5.89 -2.63
C LEU A 52 0.73 -4.89 -3.53
N ALA A 53 2.07 -4.93 -3.56
CA ALA A 53 2.88 -4.04 -4.37
C ALA A 53 2.70 -4.34 -5.87
N GLU A 54 2.69 -5.62 -6.24
CA GLU A 54 2.43 -6.05 -7.63
C GLU A 54 1.03 -5.63 -8.10
N HIS A 55 0.00 -5.89 -7.28
CA HIS A 55 -1.37 -5.47 -7.60
C HIS A 55 -1.50 -3.95 -7.71
N SER A 56 -0.85 -3.20 -6.83
CA SER A 56 -0.90 -1.73 -6.85
C SER A 56 -0.15 -1.13 -8.04
N LEU A 57 0.94 -1.78 -8.47
CA LEU A 57 1.68 -1.37 -9.66
C LEU A 57 0.81 -1.47 -10.92
N SER A 58 -0.02 -2.51 -11.03
CA SER A 58 -0.98 -2.64 -12.15
C SER A 58 -1.98 -1.47 -12.22
N LYS A 59 -2.24 -0.81 -11.08
CA LYS A 59 -3.12 0.36 -10.94
C LYS A 59 -2.40 1.70 -11.01
N LYS A 60 -1.11 1.69 -11.39
CA LYS A 60 -0.21 2.86 -11.43
C LYS A 60 -0.04 3.55 -10.07
N ILE A 61 -0.11 2.78 -8.99
CA ILE A 61 0.17 3.24 -7.63
C ILE A 61 1.52 2.69 -7.20
N ARG A 62 2.42 3.57 -6.77
CA ARG A 62 3.76 3.17 -6.30
C ARG A 62 3.73 3.07 -4.78
N ILE A 63 4.17 1.93 -4.25
CA ILE A 63 4.22 1.70 -2.80
C ILE A 63 5.67 1.63 -2.35
N CYS A 64 5.97 2.35 -1.27
CA CYS A 64 7.22 2.30 -0.54
C CYS A 64 6.93 1.89 0.91
N GLY A 65 7.79 1.05 1.48
CA GLY A 65 7.64 0.66 2.87
C GLY A 65 8.75 -0.27 3.31
N THR A 66 8.94 -0.35 4.62
CA THR A 66 9.88 -1.28 5.22
C THR A 66 9.36 -2.72 5.13
N LYS A 67 10.26 -3.70 5.16
CA LYS A 67 9.93 -5.13 5.23
C LYS A 67 10.70 -5.79 6.36
N CYS A 68 10.04 -6.61 7.17
CA CYS A 68 10.69 -7.42 8.19
C CYS A 68 11.56 -8.51 7.55
N LYS A 69 12.79 -8.67 8.04
CA LYS A 69 13.80 -9.62 7.54
C LYS A 69 13.33 -11.08 7.50
N GLY A 70 12.36 -11.47 8.33
CA GLY A 70 11.82 -12.85 8.38
C GLY A 70 10.88 -13.24 7.24
N LYS A 71 10.48 -12.31 6.37
CA LYS A 71 9.61 -12.57 5.19
C LYS A 71 10.41 -12.45 3.87
N CYS A 72 11.67 -12.88 3.90
CA CYS A 72 12.62 -12.63 2.82
C CYS A 72 12.41 -13.57 1.62
N ARG A 73 11.76 -13.05 0.59
CA ARG A 73 12.06 -13.35 -0.81
C ARG A 73 11.67 -12.12 -1.62
N ILE A 74 12.62 -11.20 -1.82
CA ILE A 74 12.40 -10.00 -2.62
C ILE A 74 13.42 -9.99 -3.76
N THR A 75 12.95 -10.27 -4.97
CA THR A 75 13.65 -9.93 -6.21
C THR A 75 13.04 -8.63 -6.71
N PHE A 76 13.71 -7.51 -6.49
CA PHE A 76 13.34 -6.26 -7.15
C PHE A 76 13.77 -6.35 -8.62
N ARG A 77 12.83 -6.56 -9.54
CA ARG A 77 13.06 -6.28 -10.96
C ARG A 77 12.35 -4.99 -11.31
N LEU A 78 13.07 -3.88 -11.16
CA LEU A 78 12.70 -2.59 -11.74
C LEU A 78 12.92 -2.71 -13.25
N GLU A 79 11.91 -3.04 -14.02
CA GLU A 79 11.93 -2.73 -15.46
C GLU A 79 11.40 -1.31 -15.64
N LYS A 80 12.34 -0.40 -15.95
CA LYS A 80 12.04 0.91 -16.54
C LYS A 80 11.52 0.68 -17.96
N ASN A 81 10.34 1.20 -18.26
CA ASN A 81 10.08 2.10 -19.40
C ASN A 81 8.59 2.47 -19.42
#